data_AF-A0AA95LFN7-F1
#
_entry.id   AF-A0AA95LFN7-F1
#
_cell.length_a   1.000
_cell.length_b   1.000
_cell.length_c   1.000
_cell.angle_alpha   90.00
_cell.angle_beta   90.00
_cell.angle_gamma   90.00
#
_symmetry.space_group_name_H-M   'P 1'
#
loop_
_entity.id
_entity.type
_entity.pdbx_description
1 polymer ?
#
loop_
_entity_poly.entity_id
_entity_poly.type
_entity_poly.pdbx_seq_one_letter_code
_entity_poly.pdbx_strand_id
1 'polypeptide(L)' 'MDFKCKMFAWVTRLISKGLNKYWAPKVLESFNEVLGTTFNKDEMYEIYDRLGNDINRKLTEQFIESGYDMALLKRM' A
#
# COMPACT_ATOMS: atom_id res chain seq x y z
N MET A 1 7.05 12.98 1.44
CA MET A 1 6.43 12.13 2.46
C MET A 1 4.91 12.07 2.31
N ASP A 2 4.19 13.19 2.54
CA ASP A 2 2.71 13.22 2.56
C ASP A 2 2.01 12.58 1.34
N PHE A 3 2.54 12.80 0.13
CA PHE A 3 2.03 12.16 -1.09
C PHE A 3 2.01 10.63 -0.99
N LYS A 4 3.12 10.01 -0.55
CA LYS A 4 3.22 8.55 -0.40
C LYS A 4 2.29 8.06 0.71
N CYS A 5 2.18 8.78 1.83
CA CYS A 5 1.21 8.43 2.89
C CYS A 5 -0.23 8.41 2.35
N LYS A 6 -0.62 9.41 1.56
CA LYS A 6 -1.94 9.45 0.90
C LYS A 6 -2.13 8.32 -0.12
N MET A 7 -1.09 7.95 -0.85
CA MET A 7 -1.13 6.77 -1.74
C MET A 7 -1.44 5.50 -0.94
N PHE A 8 -0.71 5.26 0.15
CA PHE A 8 -0.96 4.10 1.02
C PHE A 8 -2.32 4.13 1.69
N ALA A 9 -2.83 5.30 2.08
CA ALA A 9 -4.15 5.42 2.70
C ALA A 9 -5.29 5.09 1.71
N TRP A 10 -5.23 5.62 0.49
CA TRP A 10 -6.40 5.65 -0.40
C TRP A 10 -6.30 4.72 -1.61
N VAL A 11 -5.11 4.56 -2.21
CA VAL A 11 -4.95 3.76 -3.43
C VAL A 11 -4.94 2.27 -3.11
N THR A 12 -4.34 1.87 -1.99
CA THR A 12 -4.32 0.47 -1.51
C THR A 12 -5.72 -0.10 -1.33
N ARG A 13 -6.67 0.73 -0.87
CA ARG A 13 -8.10 0.38 -0.74
C ARG A 13 -8.74 0.12 -2.11
N LEU A 14 -8.45 0.95 -3.11
CA LEU A 14 -8.97 0.77 -4.47
C LEU A 14 -8.45 -0.54 -5.06
N ILE A 15 -7.15 -0.80 -4.93
CA ILE A 15 -6.50 -2.03 -5.41
C ILE A 15 -7.09 -3.27 -4.70
N SER A 16 -7.27 -3.21 -3.38
CA SER A 16 -7.67 -4.37 -2.57
C SER A 16 -9.17 -4.67 -2.63
N LYS A 17 -10.03 -3.64 -2.64
CA LYS A 17 -11.50 -3.80 -2.48
C LYS A 17 -12.34 -3.02 -3.47
N GLY A 18 -11.81 -1.95 -4.07
CA GLY A 18 -12.62 -1.01 -4.86
C GLY A 18 -12.73 -1.35 -6.35
N LEU A 19 -11.71 -2.00 -6.91
CA LEU A 19 -11.60 -2.24 -8.34
C LEU A 19 -11.92 -3.69 -8.72
N ASN A 20 -12.43 -3.87 -9.94
CA ASN A 20 -12.67 -5.20 -10.49
C ASN A 20 -11.35 -5.89 -10.91
N LYS A 21 -11.45 -7.18 -11.28
CA LYS A 21 -10.30 -8.01 -11.68
C LYS A 21 -9.52 -7.47 -12.88
N TYR A 22 -10.11 -6.58 -13.69
CA TYR A 22 -9.46 -5.97 -14.84
C TYR A 22 -8.64 -4.72 -14.47
N TRP A 23 -9.18 -3.86 -13.59
CA TRP A 23 -8.53 -2.59 -13.23
C TRP A 23 -7.56 -2.70 -12.06
N ALA A 24 -7.82 -3.58 -11.08
CA ALA A 24 -6.95 -3.71 -9.91
C ALA A 24 -5.48 -4.01 -10.28
N PRO A 25 -5.17 -4.93 -11.22
CA PRO A 25 -3.78 -5.21 -11.61
C PRO A 25 -3.09 -4.01 -12.27
N LYS A 26 -3.80 -3.26 -13.12
CA LYS A 26 -3.24 -2.08 -13.81
C LYS A 26 -2.91 -0.96 -12.84
N VAL A 27 -3.79 -0.72 -11.87
CA VAL A 27 -3.53 0.30 -10.84
C VAL A 27 -2.41 -0.14 -9.90
N LEU A 28 -2.29 -1.44 -9.59
CA LEU A 28 -1.15 -1.98 -8.85
C LEU A 28 0.16 -1.80 -9.61
N GLU A 29 0.18 -2.07 -10.92
CA GLU A 29 1.35 -1.85 -11.76
C GLU A 29 1.81 -0.38 -11.74
N SER A 30 0.90 0.57 -11.95
CA SER A 30 1.23 2.01 -11.85
C SER A 30 1.63 2.42 -10.43
N PHE A 31 1.03 1.84 -9.39
CA PHE A 31 1.41 2.09 -8.00
C PHE A 31 2.86 1.65 -7.73
N ASN A 32 3.23 0.47 -8.23
CA ASN A 32 4.57 -0.07 -8.17
C ASN A 32 5.59 0.78 -8.94
N GLU A 33 5.23 1.22 -10.15
CA GLU A 33 6.07 2.12 -10.96
C GLU A 33 6.37 3.44 -10.22
N VAL A 34 5.33 4.09 -9.67
CA VAL A 34 5.47 5.37 -8.96
C VAL A 34 6.31 5.24 -7.69
N LEU A 35 6.20 4.12 -6.97
CA LEU A 35 6.90 3.91 -5.70
C LEU A 35 8.25 3.21 -5.83
N GLY A 36 8.57 2.66 -7.01
CA GLY A 36 9.75 1.85 -7.24
C GLY A 36 9.68 0.49 -6.53
N THR A 37 8.49 -0.13 -6.48
CA THR A 37 8.22 -1.37 -5.75
C THR A 37 7.76 -2.49 -6.67
N THR A 38 7.62 -3.70 -6.12
CA THR A 38 7.15 -4.88 -6.86
C THR A 38 6.07 -5.63 -6.07
N PHE A 39 5.18 -4.88 -5.39
CA PHE A 39 4.14 -5.49 -4.56
C PHE A 39 3.21 -6.35 -5.40
N ASN A 40 2.87 -7.50 -4.84
CA ASN A 40 1.84 -8.37 -5.37
C ASN A 40 0.49 -8.12 -4.70
N LYS A 41 -0.55 -8.78 -5.21
CA LYS A 41 -1.92 -8.57 -4.73
C LYS A 41 -2.13 -8.97 -3.26
N ASP A 42 -1.43 -9.99 -2.78
CA ASP A 42 -1.58 -10.48 -1.41
C ASP A 42 -0.93 -9.51 -0.41
N GLU A 43 0.26 -9.00 -0.75
CA GLU A 43 0.92 -7.93 0.02
C GLU A 43 0.05 -6.67 0.09
N MET A 44 -0.68 -6.33 -0.99
CA MET A 44 -1.59 -5.18 -0.98
C MET A 44 -2.73 -5.34 0.03
N TYR A 45 -3.19 -6.56 0.32
CA TYR A 45 -4.19 -6.78 1.36
C TYR A 45 -3.63 -6.48 2.76
N GLU A 46 -2.40 -6.89 3.03
CA GLU A 46 -1.70 -6.62 4.29
C GLU A 46 -1.40 -5.13 4.46
N ILE A 47 -0.89 -4.49 3.39
CA ILE A 47 -0.66 -3.04 3.33
C ILE A 47 -1.95 -2.27 3.58
N TYR A 48 -3.05 -2.63 2.90
CA TYR A 48 -4.34 -1.97 3.09
C TYR A 48 -4.88 -2.19 4.52
N ASP A 49 -4.78 -3.39 5.07
CA ASP A 49 -5.24 -3.70 6.43
C ASP A 49 -4.51 -2.86 7.49
N ARG A 50 -3.19 -2.65 7.30
CA ARG A 50 -2.35 -1.98 8.30
C ARG A 50 -2.22 -0.48 8.11
N LEU A 51 -2.25 0.01 6.88
CA LEU A 51 -1.94 1.41 6.52
C LEU A 51 -3.10 2.14 5.83
N GLY A 52 -4.10 1.39 5.33
CA GLY A 52 -5.24 1.95 4.60
C GLY A 52 -6.08 2.90 5.45
N ASN A 53 -6.81 3.79 4.77
CA ASN A 53 -7.63 4.85 5.37
C ASN A 53 -6.90 5.70 6.43
N ASP A 54 -5.57 5.80 6.33
CA ASP A 54 -4.71 6.56 7.25
C ASP A 54 -4.85 6.12 8.72
N ILE A 55 -5.14 4.84 8.96
CA ILE A 55 -5.38 4.29 10.30
C ILE A 55 -4.19 4.46 11.25
N ASN A 56 -2.97 4.47 10.71
CA ASN A 56 -1.75 4.69 11.49
C ASN A 56 -0.68 5.43 10.66
N ARG A 57 -0.76 6.76 10.65
CA ARG A 57 0.18 7.64 9.93
C ARG A 57 1.64 7.37 10.27
N LYS A 58 1.96 7.17 11.55
CA LYS A 58 3.33 6.94 12.01
C LYS A 58 3.90 5.63 11.48
N LEU A 59 3.09 4.56 11.48
CA LEU A 59 3.50 3.29 10.89
C LEU A 59 3.70 3.40 9.37
N THR A 60 2.84 4.16 8.68
CA THR A 60 3.01 4.42 7.24
C THR A 60 4.32 5.16 6.94
N GLU A 61 4.67 6.16 7.75
CA GLU A 61 5.94 6.89 7.62
C GLU A 61 7.14 5.96 7.84
N GLN A 62 7.12 5.14 8.91
CA GLN A 62 8.15 4.14 9.17
C GLN A 62 8.28 3.12 8.03
N PHE A 63 7.15 2.65 7.50
CA PHE A 63 7.13 1.75 6.36
C PHE A 63 7.81 2.39 5.14
N ILE A 64 7.49 3.65 4.82
CA ILE A 64 8.13 4.37 3.70
C ILE A 64 9.63 4.59 3.94
N GLU A 65 10.02 5.01 5.14
CA GLU A 65 11.42 5.29 5.49
C GLU A 65 12.30 4.04 5.50
N SER A 66 11.72 2.88 5.84
CA SER A 66 12.41 1.58 5.79
C SER A 66 12.69 1.06 4.37
N GLY A 67 12.18 1.73 3.33
CA GLY A 67 12.18 1.17 1.98
C GLY A 67 11.10 0.10 1.78
N TYR A 68 9.97 0.25 2.49
CA TYR A 68 8.81 -0.62 2.43
C TYR A 68 9.00 -2.04 3.00
N ASP A 69 9.64 -2.14 4.15
CA ASP A 69 9.82 -3.41 4.86
C ASP A 69 8.47 -4.00 5.35
N MET A 70 8.01 -5.06 4.66
CA MET A 70 6.77 -5.78 4.99
C MET A 70 6.78 -6.39 6.40
N ALA A 71 7.95 -6.61 7.01
CA ALA A 71 8.01 -7.12 8.38
C ALA A 71 7.37 -6.17 9.40
N LEU A 72 7.38 -4.85 9.15
CA LEU A 72 6.70 -3.85 9.99
C LEU A 72 5.17 -4.01 10.01
N LEU A 73 4.60 -4.67 9.00
CA LEU A 73 3.17 -4.88 8.82
C LEU A 73 2.69 -6.24 9.33
N LYS A 74 3.59 -7.10 9.79
CA LYS A 74 3.21 -8.36 10.45
C LYS A 74 2.65 -8.06 11.84
N ARG A 75 1.63 -8.83 12.25
CA ARG A 75 1.15 -8.85 13.63
C ARG A 75 1.89 -9.98 14.34
N MET A 76 2.44 -9.72 15.52
CA MET A 76 2.99 -10.75 16.40
C MET A 76 1.88 -11.64 16.94
#